data_AF-A0A3D1YZT8-F1
#
_entry.id   AF-A0A3D1YZT8-F1
#
_cell.length_a   1.000
_cell.length_b   1.000
_cell.length_c   1.000
_cell.angle_alpha   90.00
_cell.angle_beta   90.00
_cell.angle_gamma   90.00
#
_symmetry.space_group_name_H-M   'P 1'
#
loop_
_entity.id
_entity.type
_entity.pdbx_description
1 polymer ?
#
loop_
_entity_poly.entity_id
_entity_poly.type
_entity_poly.pdbx_seq_one_letter_code
_entity_poly.pdbx_strand_id
1 'polypeptide(L)' 'MERKRRIYRNLKPLAEARKILFDNFENILIGTESVPVRNAFGRVLAKPVTAKQSVPAYHAAAMDGIAVKATEP' A
#
# COMPACT_ATOMS: atom_id res chain seq x y z
N MET A 1 22.24 0.82 -45.26
CA MET A 1 22.24 1.55 -43.97
C MET A 1 22.84 0.63 -42.90
N GLU A 2 24.08 0.88 -42.50
CA GLU A 2 24.73 0.14 -41.42
C GLU A 2 24.03 0.42 -40.08
N ARG A 3 23.52 -0.64 -39.43
CA ARG A 3 23.10 -0.55 -38.03
C ARG A 3 24.38 -0.47 -37.19
N LYS A 4 24.71 0.73 -36.72
CA LYS A 4 25.75 0.96 -35.70
C LYS A 4 25.44 0.07 -34.48
N ARG A 5 26.13 -1.07 -34.35
CA ARG A 5 26.04 -1.92 -33.15
C ARG A 5 26.55 -1.09 -31.98
N ARG A 6 25.63 -0.61 -31.13
CA ARG A 6 26.00 -0.09 -29.82
C ARG A 6 26.45 -1.29 -28.99
N ILE A 7 27.75 -1.56 -29.02
CA ILE A 7 28.37 -2.55 -28.14
C ILE A 7 28.17 -2.00 -26.72
N TYR A 8 27.28 -2.63 -25.94
CA TYR A 8 27.08 -2.32 -24.52
C TYR A 8 28.35 -2.75 -23.76
N ARG A 9 29.40 -1.93 -23.86
CA ARG A 9 30.78 -2.33 -23.61
C ARG A 9 31.14 -2.45 -22.12
N ASN A 10 30.21 -2.16 -21.23
CA ASN A 10 30.32 -2.38 -19.79
C ASN A 10 28.95 -2.74 -19.20
N LEU A 11 28.63 -4.03 -19.22
CA LEU A 11 27.45 -4.56 -18.52
C LEU A 11 27.74 -4.56 -17.02
N LYS A 12 26.82 -3.99 -16.24
CA LYS A 12 26.85 -4.10 -14.78
C LYS A 12 26.14 -5.38 -14.37
N PRO A 13 26.68 -6.17 -13.41
CA PRO A 13 25.94 -7.26 -12.80
C PRO A 13 24.59 -6.79 -12.27
N LEU A 14 23.57 -7.66 -12.28
CA LEU A 14 22.20 -7.32 -11.87
C LEU A 14 22.16 -6.68 -10.47
N ALA A 15 22.97 -7.20 -9.54
CA ALA A 15 23.06 -6.67 -8.18
C ALA A 15 23.57 -5.22 -8.15
N GLU A 16 24.58 -4.90 -8.96
CA GLU A 16 25.13 -3.55 -9.09
C GLU A 16 24.13 -2.61 -9.76
N ALA A 17 23.48 -3.05 -10.85
CA ALA A 17 22.45 -2.27 -11.53
C ALA A 17 21.26 -1.95 -10.59
N ARG A 18 20.82 -2.94 -9.80
CA ARG A 18 19.77 -2.78 -8.79
C ARG A 18 20.19 -1.78 -7.71
N LYS A 19 21.42 -1.87 -7.21
CA LYS A 19 21.96 -0.94 -6.22
C LYS A 19 21.95 0.49 -6.76
N ILE A 20 22.51 0.71 -7.94
CA ILE A 20 22.53 2.04 -8.59
C ILE A 20 21.11 2.58 -8.73
N LEU A 21 20.16 1.76 -9.16
CA LEU A 21 18.77 2.19 -9.30
C LEU A 21 18.19 2.67 -7.97
N PHE A 22 18.34 1.92 -6.88
CA PHE A 22 17.78 2.34 -5.59
C PHE A 22 18.55 3.51 -4.98
N ASP A 23 19.88 3.53 -5.05
CA ASP A 23 20.73 4.61 -4.52
C ASP A 23 20.39 5.96 -5.17
N ASN A 24 20.08 5.98 -6.48
CA ASN A 24 19.73 7.23 -7.17
C ASN A 24 18.33 7.77 -6.83
N PHE A 25 17.43 6.91 -6.32
CA PHE A 25 16.03 7.26 -6.07
C PHE A 25 15.67 7.25 -4.58
N GLU A 26 16.61 6.88 -3.70
CA GLU A 26 16.40 6.71 -2.26
C GLU A 26 15.79 7.96 -1.59
N ASN A 27 16.20 9.15 -2.02
CA ASN A 27 15.78 10.42 -1.41
C ASN A 27 14.73 11.19 -2.23
N ILE A 28 14.11 10.54 -3.23
CA ILE A 28 13.06 11.18 -4.02
C ILE A 28 11.73 11.07 -3.26
N LEU A 29 11.35 12.18 -2.63
CA LEU A 29 10.05 12.31 -1.98
C LEU A 29 9.04 12.88 -2.98
N ILE A 30 7.98 12.13 -3.22
CA ILE A 30 6.80 12.61 -3.95
C ILE A 30 5.85 13.33 -3.00
N GLY A 31 5.16 14.35 -3.51
CA GLY A 31 4.13 15.07 -2.75
C GLY A 31 2.93 14.17 -2.41
N THR A 32 2.15 14.61 -1.43
CA THR A 32 0.92 13.92 -1.01
C THR A 32 -0.29 14.75 -1.43
N GLU A 33 -1.37 14.07 -1.82
CA GLU A 33 -2.65 14.72 -2.11
C GLU A 33 -3.80 13.98 -1.44
N SER A 34 -4.92 14.67 -1.28
CA SER A 34 -6.18 14.05 -0.87
C SER A 34 -7.00 13.69 -2.10
N VAL A 35 -7.37 12.43 -2.22
CA VAL A 35 -8.18 11.93 -3.33
C VAL A 35 -9.49 11.34 -2.83
N PRO A 36 -10.57 11.36 -3.63
CA PRO A 36 -11.79 10.62 -3.31
C PRO A 36 -11.49 9.12 -3.16
N VAL A 37 -12.16 8.44 -2.20
CA VAL A 37 -11.95 7.00 -1.92
C VAL A 37 -12.13 6.14 -3.17
N ARG A 38 -13.08 6.47 -4.03
CA ARG A 38 -13.35 5.75 -5.29
C ARG A 38 -12.17 5.78 -6.27
N ASN A 39 -11.27 6.76 -6.14
CA ASN A 39 -10.09 6.94 -6.99
C ASN A 39 -8.80 6.48 -6.30
N ALA A 40 -8.88 5.87 -5.11
CA ALA A 40 -7.71 5.50 -4.31
C ALA A 40 -7.07 4.16 -4.71
N PHE A 41 -7.70 3.38 -5.60
CA PHE A 41 -7.17 2.07 -6.02
C PHE A 41 -5.78 2.20 -6.66
N GLY A 42 -4.82 1.40 -6.17
CA GLY A 42 -3.42 1.42 -6.63
C GLY A 42 -2.56 2.57 -6.08
N ARG A 43 -3.10 3.45 -5.23
CA ARG A 43 -2.34 4.52 -4.55
C ARG A 43 -1.67 3.98 -3.27
N VAL A 44 -0.65 4.68 -2.80
CA VAL A 44 0.04 4.40 -1.52
C VAL A 44 -0.41 5.41 -0.47
N LEU A 45 -0.70 4.94 0.75
CA LEU A 45 -1.05 5.82 1.87
C LEU A 45 0.15 6.65 2.29
N ALA A 46 -0.03 7.97 2.38
CA ALA A 46 1.00 8.89 2.85
C ALA A 46 1.25 8.81 4.37
N LYS A 47 0.28 8.30 5.13
CA LYS A 47 0.34 8.16 6.60
C LYS A 47 -0.61 7.06 7.08
N PRO A 48 -0.41 6.51 8.30
CA PRO A 48 -1.32 5.55 8.89
C PRO A 48 -2.76 6.08 8.99
N VAL A 49 -3.73 5.18 8.89
CA VAL A 49 -5.16 5.49 9.03
C VAL A 49 -5.70 4.75 10.26
N THR A 50 -6.42 5.47 11.11
CA THR A 50 -7.06 4.92 12.31
C THR A 50 -8.58 5.01 12.18
N ALA A 51 -9.29 4.03 12.75
CA ALA A 51 -10.74 4.07 12.84
C ALA A 51 -11.17 5.21 13.77
N LYS A 52 -12.13 6.03 13.33
CA LYS A 52 -12.70 7.09 14.17
C LYS A 52 -13.77 6.57 15.13
N GLN A 53 -14.36 5.42 14.83
CA GLN A 53 -15.51 4.84 15.53
C GLN A 53 -15.45 3.31 15.43
N SER A 54 -16.02 2.64 16.43
CA SER A 54 -16.25 1.20 16.39
C SER A 54 -17.33 0.85 15.37
N VAL A 55 -17.14 -0.25 14.65
CA VAL A 55 -18.12 -0.78 13.70
C VAL A 55 -18.30 -2.28 13.97
N PRO A 56 -19.47 -2.73 14.44
CA PRO A 56 -20.65 -1.93 14.79
C PRO A 56 -20.39 -1.02 16.01
N ALA A 57 -21.10 0.10 16.08
CA ALA A 57 -21.00 1.06 17.19
C ALA A 57 -21.83 0.65 18.42
N TYR A 58 -22.32 -0.59 18.48
CA TYR A 58 -23.22 -1.10 19.50
C TYR A 58 -23.09 -2.63 19.62
N HIS A 59 -23.72 -3.22 20.63
CA HIS A 59 -23.79 -4.66 20.81
C HIS A 59 -24.80 -5.28 19.83
N ALA A 60 -24.35 -5.56 18.62
CA ALA A 60 -25.16 -6.21 17.60
C ALA A 60 -25.28 -7.71 17.87
N ALA A 61 -26.49 -8.25 17.82
CA ALA A 61 -26.70 -9.69 17.77
C ALA A 61 -26.25 -10.21 16.41
N ALA A 62 -25.51 -11.33 16.40
CA ALA A 62 -25.06 -11.96 15.16
C ALA A 62 -26.17 -12.79 14.47
N MET A 63 -27.22 -13.16 15.22
CA MET A 63 -28.27 -14.09 14.80
C MET A 63 -29.63 -13.62 15.32
N ASP A 64 -30.70 -14.13 14.70
CA ASP A 64 -32.05 -14.00 15.21
C ASP A 64 -32.22 -14.87 16.46
N GLY A 65 -32.74 -14.27 17.54
CA GLY A 65 -32.90 -14.96 18.81
C GLY A 65 -33.40 -14.03 19.92
N ILE A 66 -33.31 -14.50 21.15
CA ILE A 66 -33.69 -13.75 22.35
C ILE A 66 -32.42 -13.49 23.17
N ALA A 67 -32.24 -12.24 23.63
CA ALA A 67 -31.11 -11.90 24.50
C ALA A 67 -31.26 -12.62 25.84
N VAL A 68 -30.22 -13.37 26.23
CA VAL A 68 -30.18 -14.12 27.49
C VAL A 68 -28.98 -13.70 28.34
N LYS A 69 -29.10 -13.82 29.66
CA LYS A 69 -27.95 -13.76 30.57
C LYS A 69 -27.37 -15.17 30.69
N ALA A 70 -26.18 -15.38 30.14
CA ALA A 70 -25.56 -16.70 30.09
C ALA A 70 -25.33 -17.36 31.47
N THR A 71 -25.30 -16.56 32.55
CA THR A 71 -25.05 -17.02 33.92
C THR A 71 -26.30 -17.16 34.79
N GLU A 72 -27.50 -16.91 34.25
CA GLU A 72 -28.73 -17.29 34.97
C GLU A 72 -29.00 -18.79 34.73
N PRO A 73 -29.27 -19.59 35.79
CA PRO A 73 -29.50 -21.02 35.68
C PRO A 73 -30.83 -21.36 34.98
#